data_AF-W7BE03-F1
#
_entry.id   AF-W7BE03-F1
#
_cell.length_a   1.000
_cell.length_b   1.000
_cell.length_c   1.000
_cell.angle_alpha   90.00
_cell.angle_beta   90.00
_cell.angle_gamma   90.00
#
_symmetry.space_group_name_H-M   'P 1'
#
loop_
_entity.id
_entity.type
_entity.pdbx_description
1 polymer ?
#
loop_
_entity_poly.entity_id
_entity_poly.type
_entity_poly.pdbx_seq_one_letter_code
_entity_poly.pdbx_strand_id
1 'polypeptide(L)'
;MIEFKNVTKTFKSGGNEITALDDVSLTIEKGDIFGVVGFSGAGKSTLIRTVNLLERPTKGSVAVAGTDLTTLKSKELRAERKKDRYDFSTF
;
A
#
# COMPACT_ATOMS: atom_id res chain seq x y z
N MET A 1 -8.94 7.64 -7.07
CA MET A 1 -8.21 8.28 -5.97
C MET A 1 -7.66 7.20 -5.06
N ILE A 2 -6.36 7.23 -4.81
CA ILE A 2 -5.64 6.40 -3.82
C ILE A 2 -5.02 7.37 -2.82
N GLU A 3 -5.12 7.08 -1.52
CA GLU A 3 -4.62 7.94 -0.45
C GLU A 3 -3.88 7.12 0.59
N PHE A 4 -2.65 7.53 0.91
CA PHE A 4 -1.84 7.01 2.01
C PHE A 4 -1.77 8.10 3.07
N LYS A 5 -2.09 7.74 4.32
CA LYS A 5 -1.95 8.63 5.49
C LYS A 5 -0.96 8.03 6.47
N ASN A 6 0.20 8.67 6.59
CA ASN A 6 1.23 8.33 7.58
C ASN A 6 1.58 6.83 7.60
N VAL A 7 1.75 6.27 6.41
CA VAL A 7 1.92 4.83 6.24
C VAL A 7 3.34 4.41 6.60
N THR A 8 3.46 3.61 7.65
CA THR A 8 4.71 2.93 8.03
C THR A 8 4.54 1.43 7.85
N LYS A 9 5.53 0.77 7.26
CA LYS A 9 5.60 -0.70 7.16
C LYS A 9 6.94 -1.18 7.69
N THR A 10 6.89 -1.93 8.79
CA THR A 10 8.04 -2.59 9.39
C THR A 10 7.88 -4.09 9.30
N PHE A 11 8.88 -4.76 8.74
CA PHE A 11 8.99 -6.22 8.73
C PHE A 11 9.83 -6.67 9.93
N LYS A 12 9.37 -7.72 10.62
CA LYS A 12 10.12 -8.35 11.72
C LYS A 12 10.55 -9.73 11.27
N SER A 13 11.86 -10.01 11.34
CA SER A 13 12.40 -11.34 11.02
C SER A 13 13.61 -11.64 11.91
N GLY A 14 13.59 -12.77 12.59
CA GLY A 14 14.76 -13.26 13.36
C GLY A 14 15.29 -12.28 14.41
N GLY A 15 14.42 -11.48 15.03
CA GLY A 15 14.80 -10.46 16.02
C GLY A 15 15.23 -9.11 15.44
N ASN A 16 15.36 -8.99 14.12
CA ASN A 16 15.64 -7.73 13.44
C ASN A 16 14.36 -7.08 12.93
N GLU A 17 14.30 -5.75 12.99
CA GLU A 17 13.23 -4.94 12.42
C GLU A 17 13.76 -4.13 11.23
N ILE A 18 13.07 -4.21 10.10
CA ILE A 18 13.40 -3.45 8.90
C ILE A 18 12.18 -2.59 8.53
N THR A 19 12.33 -1.28 8.62
CA THR A 19 11.32 -0.31 8.16
C THR A 19 11.46 -0.11 6.66
N ALA A 20 10.49 -0.62 5.90
CA ALA A 20 10.48 -0.54 4.44
C ALA A 20 9.71 0.68 3.92
N LEU A 21 8.75 1.18 4.70
CA LEU A 21 8.08 2.47 4.47
C LEU A 21 8.06 3.21 5.79
N ASP A 22 8.42 4.49 5.77
CA ASP A 22 8.49 5.32 6.97
C ASP A 22 7.68 6.61 6.76
N ASP A 23 6.55 6.71 7.47
CA ASP A 23 5.64 7.85 7.48
C ASP A 23 5.25 8.40 6.09
N VAL A 24 4.94 7.48 5.16
CA VAL A 24 4.64 7.85 3.77
C VAL A 24 3.21 8.38 3.68
N SER A 25 3.07 9.61 3.19
CA SER A 25 1.78 10.22 2.86
C SER A 25 1.77 10.66 1.39
N LEU A 26 0.81 10.16 0.62
CA LEU A 26 0.67 10.48 -0.79
C LEU A 26 -0.78 10.35 -1.25
N THR A 27 -1.16 11.17 -2.21
CA THR A 27 -2.49 11.14 -2.84
C THR A 27 -2.30 11.04 -4.34
N ILE A 28 -2.99 10.08 -4.97
CA ILE A 28 -3.00 9.86 -6.42
C ILE A 28 -4.44 10.02 -6.89
N GLU A 29 -4.67 10.96 -7.79
CA GLU A 29 -6.00 11.23 -8.30
C GLU A 29 -6.42 10.25 -9.39
N LYS A 30 -7.71 10.23 -9.70
CA LYS A 30 -8.23 9.39 -10.79
C LYS A 30 -7.71 9.92 -12.12
N GLY A 31 -7.01 9.08 -12.87
CA GLY A 31 -6.44 9.43 -14.18
C GLY A 31 -4.96 9.78 -14.14
N ASP A 32 -4.37 9.91 -12.95
CA ASP A 32 -2.94 10.13 -12.80
C ASP A 32 -2.14 8.89 -13.19
N ILE A 33 -0.99 9.13 -13.82
CA ILE A 33 0.06 8.13 -14.02
C ILE A 33 1.14 8.42 -12.98
N PHE A 34 1.34 7.48 -12.05
CA PHE A 34 2.30 7.62 -10.98
C PHE A 34 3.47 6.63 -11.14
N GLY A 35 4.70 7.15 -11.13
CA GLY A 35 5.92 6.35 -11.19
C GLY A 35 6.63 6.33 -9.84
N VAL A 36 7.10 5.15 -9.42
CA VAL A 36 7.90 4.99 -8.19
C VAL A 36 9.34 4.63 -8.58
N VAL A 37 10.29 5.51 -8.26
CA VAL A 37 11.72 5.33 -8.55
C VAL A 37 12.56 5.36 -7.27
N GLY A 38 13.72 4.72 -7.29
CA GLY A 38 14.63 4.63 -6.14
C GLY A 38 15.50 3.38 -6.17
N PHE A 39 16.52 3.33 -5.32
CA PHE A 39 17.47 2.21 -5.24
C PHE A 39 16.81 0.87 -4.91
N SER A 40 17.50 -0.23 -5.24
CA SER A 40 17.08 -1.55 -4.76
C SER A 40 17.00 -1.55 -3.23
N GLY A 41 15.93 -2.14 -2.68
CA GLY A 41 15.68 -2.12 -1.23
C GLY A 41 15.02 -0.86 -0.67
N ALA A 42 14.83 0.21 -1.47
CA ALA A 42 14.22 1.47 -0.99
C ALA A 42 12.71 1.40 -0.67
N GLY A 43 12.09 0.22 -0.62
CA GLY A 43 10.68 0.06 -0.26
C GLY A 43 9.67 0.17 -1.42
N LYS A 44 10.09 0.33 -2.68
CA LYS A 44 9.20 0.49 -3.85
C LYS A 44 8.15 -0.61 -3.98
N SER A 45 8.58 -1.88 -3.96
CA SER A 45 7.67 -3.02 -4.05
C SER A 45 6.76 -3.12 -2.84
N THR A 46 7.22 -2.69 -1.67
CA THR A 46 6.39 -2.58 -0.46
C THR A 46 5.30 -1.54 -0.67
N LEU A 47 5.63 -0.35 -1.18
CA LEU A 47 4.69 0.73 -1.47
C LEU A 47 3.56 0.24 -2.39
N ILE A 48 3.92 -0.37 -3.53
CA ILE A 48 2.96 -0.89 -4.52
C ILE A 48 2.05 -1.97 -3.89
N ARG A 49 2.63 -2.90 -3.11
CA ARG A 49 1.85 -3.94 -2.42
C ARG A 49 0.94 -3.38 -1.32
N THR A 50 1.30 -2.26 -0.71
CA THR A 50 0.50 -1.62 0.33
C THR A 50 -0.73 -0.90 -0.23
N VAL A 51 -0.71 -0.43 -1.49
CA VAL A 51 -1.90 0.16 -2.16
C VAL A 51 -3.12 -0.75 -2.06
N ASN A 52 -2.96 -2.03 -2.43
CA ASN A 52 -4.02 -3.03 -2.39
C ASN A 52 -4.10 -3.81 -1.07
N LEU A 53 -3.33 -3.40 -0.06
CA LEU A 53 -3.18 -4.11 1.20
C LEU A 53 -2.66 -5.56 1.05
N LEU A 54 -1.96 -5.89 -0.04
CA LEU A 54 -1.23 -7.17 -0.14
C LEU A 54 -0.19 -7.23 0.98
N GLU A 55 0.41 -6.09 1.26
CA GLU A 55 1.10 -5.83 2.52
C GLU A 55 0.30 -4.85 3.37
N ARG A 56 -0.17 -5.30 4.54
CA ARG A 56 -0.82 -4.42 5.49
C ARG A 56 0.21 -3.49 6.13
N PRO A 57 -0.06 -2.17 6.19
CA PRO A 57 0.81 -1.24 6.88
C PRO A 57 0.84 -1.57 8.38
N THR A 58 1.98 -1.29 9.02
CA THR A 58 2.15 -1.42 10.47
C THR A 58 1.50 -0.24 11.21
N LYS A 59 1.52 0.95 10.61
CA LYS A 59 0.84 2.17 11.07
C LYS A 59 0.28 2.95 9.88
N GLY A 60 -0.68 3.82 10.15
CA GLY A 60 -1.33 4.65 9.13
C GLY A 60 -2.48 3.94 8.43
N SER A 61 -3.04 4.60 7.43
CA SER A 61 -4.16 4.08 6.64
C SER A 61 -3.96 4.22 5.14
N VAL A 62 -4.65 3.35 4.40
CA VAL A 62 -4.65 3.34 2.94
C VAL A 62 -6.10 3.30 2.48
N ALA A 63 -6.52 4.33 1.78
CA ALA A 63 -7.84 4.41 1.18
C ALA A 63 -7.76 4.33 -0.33
N VAL A 64 -8.71 3.62 -0.93
CA VAL A 64 -8.86 3.56 -2.38
C VAL A 64 -10.31 3.79 -2.75
N ALA A 65 -10.53 4.66 -3.73
CA ALA A 65 -11.86 5.10 -4.17
C ALA A 65 -12.77 5.59 -3.01
N GLY A 66 -12.17 6.21 -1.98
CA GLY A 66 -12.88 6.72 -0.80
C GLY A 66 -13.12 5.67 0.31
N THR A 67 -12.74 4.41 0.10
CA THR A 67 -12.88 3.35 1.10
C THR A 67 -11.54 3.09 1.79
N ASP A 68 -11.50 3.23 3.12
CA ASP A 68 -10.32 2.85 3.91
C ASP A 68 -10.20 1.32 3.98
N LEU A 69 -9.24 0.78 3.23
CA LEU A 69 -9.02 -0.64 3.12
C LEU A 69 -8.42 -1.24 4.41
N THR A 70 -7.74 -0.44 5.24
CA THR A 70 -7.10 -0.92 6.47
C THR A 70 -8.11 -1.40 7.51
N THR A 71 -9.30 -0.80 7.50
CA THR A 71 -10.40 -1.14 8.42
C THR A 71 -11.18 -2.39 8.02
N LEU A 72 -11.06 -2.83 6.76
CA LEU A 72 -11.84 -3.93 6.21
C LEU A 72 -11.36 -5.30 6.70
N LYS A 73 -12.33 -6.21 6.94
CA LYS A 73 -12.06 -7.62 7.22
C LYS A 73 -11.66 -8.35 5.94
N SER A 74 -10.99 -9.49 6.08
CA SER A 74 -10.44 -10.26 4.95
C SER A 74 -11.47 -10.62 3.86
N LYS A 75 -12.74 -10.83 4.21
CA LYS A 75 -13.81 -11.13 3.25
C LYS A 75 -14.20 -9.90 2.41
N GLU A 76 -14.34 -8.76 3.06
CA GLU A 76 -14.70 -7.47 2.43
C GLU A 76 -13.55 -6.97 1.56
N LEU A 77 -12.32 -7.08 2.05
CA LEU A 77 -11.11 -6.71 1.31
C LEU A 77 -10.98 -7.50 0.00
N ARG A 78 -11.34 -8.79 0.00
CA ARG A 78 -11.36 -9.62 -1.23
C ARG A 78 -12.44 -9.18 -2.21
N ALA A 79 -13.59 -8.72 -1.70
CA ALA A 79 -14.67 -8.21 -2.55
C ALA A 79 -14.25 -6.89 -3.20
N GLU A 80 -13.66 -5.97 -2.45
CA GLU A 80 -13.21 -4.67 -2.99
C GLU A 80 -12.10 -4.85 -4.04
N ARG A 81 -11.14 -5.76 -3.80
CA ARG A 81 -10.10 -6.13 -4.78
C ARG A 81 -10.63 -6.73 -6.09
N LYS A 82 -11.83 -7.31 -6.08
CA LYS A 82 -12.47 -7.86 -7.31
C LYS A 82 -13.23 -6.79 -8.09
N LYS A 83 -13.82 -5.85 -7.37
CA LYS A 83 -14.64 -4.76 -7.93
C LYS A 83 -13.79 -3.80 -8.73
N ASP A 84 -12.67 -3.41 -8.15
CA ASP A 84 -11.67 -2.63 -8.84
C ASP A 84 -10.58 -3.60 -9.30
N ARG A 85 -10.66 -4.05 -10.55
CA ARG A 85 -9.66 -4.94 -11.15
C ARG A 85 -8.35 -4.16 -11.31
N TYR A 86 -7.59 -4.08 -10.24
CA TYR A 86 -6.28 -3.49 -10.21
C TYR A 86 -5.27 -4.46 -10.86
N ASP A 87 -4.90 -4.19 -12.10
CA ASP A 87 -3.79 -4.90 -12.75
C ASP A 87 -2.46 -4.24 -12.36
N PHE A 88 -1.90 -4.69 -11.24
CA PHE A 88 -0.52 -4.39 -10.88
C PHE A 88 0.36 -5.52 -11.41
N SER A 89 0.57 -5.54 -12.72
CA SER A 89 1.57 -6.41 -13.32
C SER A 89 2.95 -6.00 -12.80
N THR A 90 3.70 -7.00 -12.35
CA THR A 90 5.08 -6.85 -11.88
C THR A 90 5.93 -6.23 -13.00
N PHE A 91 6.52 -5.06 -12.73
CA PHE A 91 7.74 -4.62 -13.40
C PHE A 91 8.94 -5.00 -12.52
#